data_AF-A0A6G7YG31-F1
#
_entry.id   AF-A0A6G7YG31-F1
#
_cell.length_a   1.000
_cell.length_b   1.000
_cell.length_c   1.000
_cell.angle_alpha   90.00
_cell.angle_beta   90.00
_cell.angle_gamma   90.00
#
_symmetry.space_group_name_H-M   'P 1'
#
loop_
_entity.id
_entity.type
_entity.pdbx_description
1 polymer ?
#
loop_
_entity_poly.entity_id
_entity_poly.type
_entity_poly.pdbx_seq_one_letter_code
_entity_poly.pdbx_strand_id
1 'polypeptide(L)'
;MHPPVYLVRHGESEWNVRRLTQGQTKHPRLTAIGREQAAGAAEAIAADLARLGLPAARLVTSDLVRAVETAQIVGERIGLVPELDARLREQHLGELEGRSYENSWARAKLHDWSDPELPLAGVSRSGRCAAAWPQSWRTSLLGLPRC
;
A
#
# COMPACT_ATOMS: atom_id res chain seq x y z
N MET A 1 -27.95 11.57 -2.31
CA MET A 1 -26.60 12.05 -1.96
C MET A 1 -25.78 10.81 -1.63
N HIS A 2 -24.59 10.66 -2.19
CA HIS A 2 -23.74 9.49 -1.92
C HIS A 2 -22.82 9.75 -0.72
N PRO A 3 -22.60 8.77 0.18
CA PRO A 3 -21.64 8.93 1.27
C PRO A 3 -20.23 9.22 0.72
N PRO A 4 -19.44 10.09 1.38
CA PRO A 4 -18.07 10.37 0.96
C PRO A 4 -17.17 9.14 1.16
N VAL A 5 -16.12 9.06 0.34
CA VAL A 5 -15.02 8.11 0.51
C VAL A 5 -13.75 8.92 0.70
N TYR A 6 -13.08 8.72 1.82
CA TYR A 6 -11.80 9.37 2.12
C TYR A 6 -10.65 8.40 1.79
N LEU A 7 -9.73 8.83 0.93
CA LEU A 7 -8.52 8.10 0.59
C LEU A 7 -7.33 8.74 1.30
N VAL A 8 -6.74 8.02 2.23
CA VAL A 8 -5.63 8.52 3.06
C VAL A 8 -4.37 7.70 2.74
N ARG A 9 -3.34 8.38 2.22
CA ARG A 9 -2.01 7.79 2.14
C ARG A 9 -1.42 7.73 3.56
N HIS A 10 -0.67 6.69 3.87
CA HIS A 10 0.06 6.63 5.13
C HIS A 10 0.96 7.86 5.32
N GLY A 11 1.15 8.30 6.56
CA GLY A 11 2.09 9.38 6.88
C GLY A 11 3.54 9.02 6.53
N GLU A 12 4.43 10.00 6.63
CA GLU A 12 5.87 9.78 6.43
C GLU A 12 6.40 8.62 7.27
N SER A 13 7.17 7.74 6.63
CA SER A 13 7.80 6.59 7.29
C SER A 13 9.32 6.70 7.31
N GLU A 14 9.96 5.87 8.13
CA GLU A 14 11.42 5.78 8.24
C GLU A 14 12.10 5.56 6.88
N TRP A 15 11.48 4.79 5.99
CA TRP A 15 11.99 4.52 4.65
C TRP A 15 11.74 5.68 3.68
N ASN A 16 10.71 6.52 3.90
CA ASN A 16 10.58 7.76 3.13
C ASN A 16 11.76 8.68 3.40
N VAL A 17 12.10 8.89 4.67
CA VAL A 17 13.23 9.74 5.09
C VAL A 17 14.54 9.21 4.53
N ARG A 18 14.75 7.89 4.58
CA ARG A 18 15.95 7.23 4.02
C ARG A 18 15.92 7.06 2.50
N ARG A 19 14.85 7.50 1.83
CA ARG A 19 14.63 7.35 0.39
C ARG A 19 14.80 5.90 -0.09
N LEU A 20 14.22 4.96 0.64
CA LEU A 20 14.21 3.53 0.33
C LEU A 20 12.88 3.11 -0.30
N THR A 21 12.92 2.26 -1.32
CA THR A 21 11.73 1.74 -2.01
C THR A 21 10.91 0.83 -1.11
N GLN A 22 9.61 1.13 -0.91
CA GLN A 22 8.83 0.60 0.22
C GLN A 22 7.89 -0.58 -0.01
N GLY A 23 7.61 -0.98 -1.26
CA GLY A 23 6.75 -2.12 -1.66
C GLY A 23 5.85 -2.75 -0.58
N GLN A 24 5.91 -4.08 -0.43
CA GLN A 24 5.14 -4.83 0.56
C GLN A 24 5.91 -5.15 1.85
N THR A 25 7.13 -4.64 2.00
CA THR A 25 7.89 -4.75 3.25
C THR A 25 7.05 -4.17 4.39
N LYS A 26 6.73 -5.04 5.36
CA LYS A 26 5.78 -4.72 6.43
C LYS A 26 6.32 -3.79 7.49
N HIS A 27 7.59 -3.94 7.87
CA HIS A 27 8.14 -3.37 9.09
C HIS A 27 8.38 -1.85 9.14
N PRO A 28 8.49 -1.07 8.03
CA PRO A 28 8.73 0.37 8.12
C PRO A 28 7.62 1.08 8.90
N ARG A 29 8.03 1.81 9.95
CA ARG A 29 7.14 2.56 10.84
C ARG A 29 6.98 4.01 10.41
N LEU A 30 5.97 4.67 10.96
CA LEU A 30 5.84 6.13 10.81
C LEU A 30 6.95 6.86 11.58
N THR A 31 7.38 8.00 11.05
CA THR A 31 8.19 8.97 11.79
C THR A 31 7.31 9.75 12.76
N ALA A 32 7.90 10.61 13.60
CA ALA A 32 7.12 11.55 14.41
C ALA A 32 6.26 12.46 13.51
N ILE A 33 6.87 13.01 12.46
CA ILE A 33 6.20 13.82 11.43
C ILE A 33 5.07 13.01 10.76
N GLY A 34 5.29 11.74 10.44
CA GLY A 34 4.25 10.88 9.86
C GLY A 34 3.04 10.67 10.77
N ARG A 35 3.25 10.61 12.09
CA ARG A 35 2.15 10.53 13.07
C ARG A 35 1.39 11.85 13.17
N GLU A 36 2.09 12.98 13.13
CA GLU A 36 1.47 14.31 13.08
C GLU A 36 0.63 14.49 11.80
N GLN A 37 1.14 14.04 10.65
CA GLN A 37 0.39 14.04 9.38
C GLN A 37 -0.87 13.18 9.47
N ALA A 38 -0.80 11.99 10.08
CA ALA A 38 -1.96 11.13 10.30
C ALA A 38 -3.00 11.80 11.21
N ALA A 39 -2.57 12.47 12.28
CA ALA A 39 -3.45 13.22 13.16
C ALA A 39 -4.13 14.40 12.42
N GLY A 40 -3.39 15.13 11.59
CA GLY A 40 -3.97 16.19 10.75
C GLY A 40 -5.04 15.67 9.78
N ALA A 41 -4.79 14.51 9.15
CA ALA A 41 -5.80 13.86 8.31
C ALA A 41 -7.04 13.43 9.11
N ALA A 42 -6.83 12.93 10.34
CA ALA A 42 -7.90 12.52 11.24
C ALA A 42 -8.82 13.69 11.61
N GLU A 43 -8.25 14.85 11.97
CA GLU A 43 -9.03 16.06 12.27
C GLU A 43 -9.80 16.57 11.05
N ALA A 44 -9.18 16.58 9.87
CA ALA A 44 -9.85 17.01 8.64
C ALA A 44 -11.06 16.14 8.30
N ILE A 45 -10.92 14.81 8.42
CA ILE A 45 -12.01 13.85 8.18
C ILE A 45 -13.12 14.03 9.22
N ALA A 46 -12.77 14.15 10.51
CA ALA A 46 -13.76 14.34 11.57
C ALA A 46 -14.55 15.65 11.40
N ALA A 47 -13.89 16.74 11.02
CA ALA A 47 -14.53 18.02 10.76
C ALA A 47 -15.49 17.94 9.57
N ASP A 48 -15.11 17.27 8.49
CA ASP A 48 -15.97 17.12 7.31
C ASP A 48 -17.19 16.22 7.59
N LEU A 49 -17.00 15.10 8.30
CA LEU A 49 -18.10 14.24 8.75
C LEU A 49 -19.09 15.00 9.64
N ALA A 50 -18.60 15.79 10.60
CA ALA A 50 -19.44 16.63 11.46
C ALA A 50 -20.22 17.67 10.66
N ARG A 51 -19.56 18.34 9.69
CA ARG A 51 -20.19 19.31 8.79
C ARG A 51 -21.31 18.68 7.95
N LEU A 52 -21.13 17.42 7.54
CA LEU A 52 -22.12 16.66 6.78
C LEU A 52 -23.21 16.03 7.66
N GLY A 53 -23.04 16.03 8.99
CA GLY A 53 -23.93 15.33 9.92
C GLY A 53 -23.92 13.81 9.73
N LEU A 54 -22.79 13.25 9.28
CA LEU A 54 -22.65 11.83 8.98
C LEU A 54 -21.72 11.14 9.99
N PRO A 55 -22.03 9.91 10.43
CA PRO A 55 -21.09 9.10 11.19
C PRO A 55 -20.03 8.47 10.28
N ALA A 56 -18.87 8.15 10.82
CA ALA A 56 -17.93 7.25 10.17
C ALA A 56 -18.51 5.83 10.14
N ALA A 57 -18.54 5.19 8.97
CA ALA A 57 -19.16 3.88 8.80
C ALA A 57 -18.14 2.72 8.81
N ARG A 58 -17.01 2.89 8.09
CA ARG A 58 -15.97 1.87 7.93
C ARG A 58 -14.60 2.51 7.79
N LEU A 59 -13.59 1.80 8.27
CA LEU A 59 -12.19 2.18 8.15
C LEU A 59 -11.41 0.94 7.73
N VAL A 60 -10.84 0.95 6.52
CA VAL A 60 -10.14 -0.20 5.95
C VAL A 60 -8.71 0.20 5.60
N THR A 61 -7.74 -0.65 5.89
CA THR A 61 -6.32 -0.39 5.62
C THR A 61 -5.61 -1.67 5.20
N SER A 62 -4.45 -1.55 4.55
CA SER A 62 -3.57 -2.70 4.36
C SER A 62 -2.96 -3.15 5.69
N ASP A 63 -2.38 -4.35 5.72
CA ASP A 63 -1.64 -4.84 6.90
C ASP A 63 -0.15 -4.41 6.93
N LEU A 64 0.21 -3.35 6.21
CA LEU A 64 1.54 -2.74 6.27
C LEU A 64 1.62 -1.81 7.48
N VAL A 65 2.66 -1.91 8.30
CA VAL A 65 2.74 -1.22 9.60
C VAL A 65 2.52 0.30 9.47
N ARG A 66 3.16 0.95 8.50
CA ARG A 66 2.94 2.38 8.19
C ARG A 66 1.47 2.76 7.95
N ALA A 67 0.72 1.91 7.24
CA ALA A 67 -0.69 2.14 6.94
C ALA A 67 -1.59 1.81 8.13
N VAL A 68 -1.24 0.78 8.92
CA VAL A 68 -1.92 0.43 10.16
C VAL A 68 -1.76 1.54 11.20
N GLU A 69 -0.54 2.04 11.43
CA GLU A 69 -0.30 3.15 12.38
C GLU A 69 -1.09 4.41 11.98
N THR A 70 -1.14 4.73 10.68
CA THR A 70 -1.95 5.85 10.18
C THR A 70 -3.43 5.62 10.45
N ALA A 71 -3.94 4.43 10.13
CA ALA A 71 -5.35 4.10 10.32
C ALA A 71 -5.74 4.04 11.79
N GLN A 72 -4.86 3.60 12.69
CA GLN A 72 -5.11 3.60 14.13
C GLN A 72 -5.32 5.03 14.64
N ILE A 73 -4.43 5.96 14.28
CA ILE A 73 -4.55 7.38 14.65
C ILE A 73 -5.86 7.99 14.13
N VAL A 74 -6.21 7.70 12.87
CA VAL A 74 -7.49 8.15 12.29
C VAL A 74 -8.68 7.52 13.00
N GLY A 75 -8.61 6.21 13.26
CA GLY A 75 -9.65 5.43 13.91
C GLY A 75 -9.96 5.89 15.33
N GLU A 76 -8.94 6.19 16.12
CA GLU A 76 -9.08 6.78 17.46
C GLU A 76 -9.90 8.08 17.42
N ARG A 77 -9.70 8.91 16.40
CA ARG A 77 -10.38 10.21 16.27
C ARG A 77 -11.82 10.11 15.81
N ILE A 78 -12.13 9.14 14.94
CA ILE A 78 -13.48 8.96 14.36
C ILE A 78 -14.28 7.83 15.02
N GLY A 79 -13.71 7.17 16.04
CA GLY A 79 -14.37 6.11 16.81
C GLY A 79 -14.47 4.76 16.10
N LEU A 80 -13.53 4.44 15.21
CA LEU A 80 -13.51 3.16 14.47
C LEU A 80 -12.22 2.38 14.70
N VAL A 81 -12.33 1.05 14.73
CA VAL A 81 -11.18 0.14 14.67
C VAL A 81 -10.88 -0.20 13.21
N PRO A 82 -9.63 -0.11 12.74
CA PRO A 82 -9.29 -0.44 11.36
C PRO A 82 -9.53 -1.92 11.02
N GLU A 83 -10.21 -2.17 9.90
CA GLU A 83 -10.31 -3.48 9.27
C GLU A 83 -9.11 -3.69 8.33
N LEU A 84 -8.42 -4.83 8.44
CA LEU A 84 -7.27 -5.14 7.60
C LEU A 84 -7.70 -5.83 6.29
N ASP A 85 -7.19 -5.35 5.17
CA ASP A 85 -7.38 -5.94 3.85
C ASP A 85 -6.06 -5.97 3.06
N ALA A 86 -5.50 -7.17 2.88
CA ALA A 86 -4.24 -7.37 2.17
C ALA A 86 -4.28 -6.95 0.69
N ARG A 87 -5.48 -6.78 0.10
CA ARG A 87 -5.64 -6.30 -1.28
C ARG A 87 -5.30 -4.81 -1.43
N LEU A 88 -5.26 -4.06 -0.31
CA LEU A 88 -4.89 -2.65 -0.27
C LEU A 88 -3.38 -2.41 -0.14
N ARG A 89 -2.57 -3.48 -0.14
CA ARG A 89 -1.11 -3.33 -0.08
C ARG A 89 -0.61 -2.58 -1.32
N GLU A 90 0.47 -1.84 -1.11
CA GLU A 90 1.30 -1.31 -2.20
C GLU A 90 1.75 -2.45 -3.14
N GLN A 91 2.12 -2.09 -4.36
CA GLN A 91 2.72 -3.03 -5.30
C GLN A 91 3.89 -3.76 -4.64
N HIS A 92 3.95 -5.09 -4.78
CA HIS A 92 5.16 -5.83 -4.44
C HIS A 92 6.27 -5.30 -5.34
N LEU A 93 7.48 -5.07 -4.82
CA LEU A 93 8.60 -4.57 -5.62
C LEU A 93 9.83 -5.48 -5.54
N GLY A 94 9.66 -6.67 -4.93
CA GLY A 94 10.62 -7.76 -5.01
C GLY A 94 12.02 -7.31 -4.59
N GLU A 95 13.00 -7.51 -5.46
CA GLU A 95 14.39 -7.18 -5.15
C GLU A 95 14.67 -5.68 -5.04
N LEU A 96 13.73 -4.82 -5.45
CA LEU A 96 13.87 -3.36 -5.34
C LEU A 96 13.56 -2.86 -3.93
N GLU A 97 12.80 -3.62 -3.13
CA GLU A 97 12.43 -3.21 -1.78
C GLU A 97 13.67 -3.05 -0.89
N GLY A 98 13.71 -1.97 -0.10
CA GLY A 98 14.82 -1.64 0.80
C GLY A 98 16.05 -1.06 0.11
N ARG A 99 16.06 -0.98 -1.23
CA ARG A 99 17.10 -0.24 -1.96
C ARG A 99 16.79 1.25 -1.96
N SER A 100 17.84 2.07 -2.07
CA SER A 100 17.66 3.50 -2.33
C SER A 100 16.90 3.71 -3.63
N TYR A 101 16.11 4.78 -3.72
CA TYR A 101 15.39 5.13 -4.93
C TYR A 101 16.33 5.18 -6.14
N GLU A 102 17.52 5.76 -6.01
CA GLU A 102 18.52 5.83 -7.08
C GLU A 102 18.90 4.44 -7.61
N ASN A 103 19.19 3.50 -6.70
CA ASN A 103 19.53 2.13 -7.08
C ASN A 103 18.34 1.38 -7.67
N SER A 104 17.14 1.62 -7.14
CA SER A 104 15.90 1.06 -7.69
C SER A 104 15.62 1.58 -9.09
N TRP A 105 15.80 2.88 -9.34
CA TRP A 105 15.65 3.50 -10.65
C TRP A 105 16.71 3.01 -11.65
N ALA A 106 17.96 2.86 -11.22
CA ALA A 106 19.02 2.30 -12.06
C ALA A 106 18.71 0.86 -12.49
N ARG A 107 18.21 0.03 -11.57
CA ARG A 107 17.76 -1.34 -11.88
C ARG A 107 16.49 -1.35 -12.73
N ALA A 108 15.52 -0.49 -12.43
CA ALA A 108 14.28 -0.35 -13.18
C ALA A 108 14.51 -0.06 -14.67
N LYS A 109 15.54 0.70 -15.01
CA LYS A 109 15.92 0.97 -16.41
C LYS A 109 16.41 -0.26 -17.18
N LEU A 110 16.83 -1.32 -16.48
CA LEU A 110 17.22 -2.58 -17.10
C LEU A 110 16.02 -3.47 -17.42
N HIS A 111 14.82 -3.12 -16.95
CA HIS A 111 13.60 -3.84 -17.27
C HIS A 111 13.00 -3.32 -18.57
N ASP A 112 12.62 -4.24 -19.45
CA ASP A 112 11.76 -3.95 -20.58
C ASP A 112 10.31 -3.78 -20.08
N TRP A 113 9.91 -2.55 -19.82
CA TRP A 113 8.56 -2.23 -19.35
C TRP A 113 7.46 -2.51 -20.39
N SER A 114 7.83 -2.84 -21.63
CA SER A 114 6.91 -3.27 -22.67
C SER A 114 6.75 -4.79 -22.75
N ASP A 115 7.57 -5.57 -22.04
CA ASP A 115 7.46 -7.03 -21.98
C ASP A 115 6.21 -7.43 -21.18
N PRO A 116 5.18 -8.05 -21.81
CA PRO A 116 3.97 -8.47 -21.12
C PRO A 116 4.22 -9.63 -20.13
N GLU A 117 5.34 -10.33 -20.27
CA GLU A 117 5.78 -11.41 -19.38
C GLU A 117 6.71 -10.90 -18.26
N LEU A 118 6.98 -9.58 -18.21
CA LEU A 118 7.75 -8.99 -17.13
C LEU A 118 7.00 -9.23 -15.81
N PRO A 119 7.63 -9.85 -14.79
CA PRO A 119 7.01 -9.97 -13.49
C PRO A 119 6.72 -8.56 -12.94
N LEU A 120 5.44 -8.18 -12.91
CA LEU A 120 4.97 -7.01 -12.15
C LEU A 120 5.45 -7.20 -10.72
N ALA A 121 6.51 -6.47 -10.34
CA ALA A 121 7.14 -6.41 -9.00
C ALA A 121 8.67 -6.58 -8.96
N GLY A 122 9.45 -6.41 -10.05
CA GLY A 122 10.92 -6.51 -9.94
C GLY A 122 11.40 -7.86 -9.39
N VAL A 123 10.61 -8.92 -9.64
CA VAL A 123 10.95 -10.30 -9.30
C VAL A 123 11.95 -10.77 -10.35
N SER A 124 13.16 -11.18 -9.94
CA SER A 124 14.09 -11.80 -10.89
C SER A 124 13.49 -13.11 -11.41
N ARG A 125 13.75 -13.43 -12.69
CA ARG A 125 13.38 -14.71 -13.31
C ARG A 125 13.91 -15.94 -12.54
N SER A 126 14.84 -15.76 -11.61
CA SER A 126 15.45 -16.83 -10.80
C SER A 126 14.73 -17.19 -9.50
N GLY A 127 13.64 -16.50 -9.12
CA GLY A 127 12.92 -16.75 -7.87
C GLY A 127 11.51 -17.30 -8.10
N ARG A 128 11.33 -18.63 -7.99
CA ARG A 128 10.01 -19.28 -7.96
C ARG A 128 9.14 -18.68 -6.85
N CYS A 129 8.07 -17.98 -7.25
CA CYS A 129 6.68 -18.11 -6.78
C CYS A 129 5.91 -16.80 -7.04
N ALA A 130 5.32 -16.68 -8.22
CA ALA A 130 4.16 -15.82 -8.42
C ALA A 130 2.94 -16.49 -7.76
N ALA A 131 2.55 -16.02 -6.58
CA ALA A 131 1.29 -16.44 -5.96
C ALA A 131 0.57 -15.24 -5.36
N ALA A 132 -0.28 -14.59 -6.17
CA ALA A 132 -1.33 -13.71 -5.65
C ALA A 132 -2.52 -13.50 -6.61
N TRP A 133 -2.74 -14.38 -7.60
CA TRP A 133 -3.96 -14.33 -8.42
C TRP A 133 -4.92 -15.45 -7.99
N PRO A 134 -6.18 -15.12 -7.58
CA PRO A 134 -7.18 -16.12 -7.22
C PRO A 134 -7.41 -17.11 -8.36
N GLN A 135 -7.53 -18.41 -8.04
CA GLN A 135 -7.75 -19.48 -9.02
C GLN A 135 -8.99 -19.28 -9.90
N SER A 136 -9.99 -18.51 -9.44
CA SER A 136 -11.21 -18.20 -10.19
C SER A 136 -11.00 -17.37 -11.46
N TRP A 137 -9.81 -16.80 -11.67
CA TRP A 137 -9.45 -16.05 -12.87
C TRP A 137 -8.65 -16.89 -13.88
N ARG A 138 -8.45 -18.19 -13.62
CA ARG A 138 -7.64 -19.10 -14.45
C ARG A 138 -8.49 -19.95 -15.40
N THR A 139 -9.28 -19.32 -16.26
CA THR A 139 -9.82 -20.05 -17.41
C THR A 139 -9.90 -19.22 -18.67
N SER A 140 -9.29 -19.82 -19.70
CA SER A 140 -9.43 -19.54 -21.13
C SER A 140 -8.78 -18.27 -21.65
N LEU A 141 -7.47 -18.36 -21.90
CA LEU A 141 -6.88 -18.13 -23.21
C LEU A 141 -5.37 -18.40 -23.12
N LEU A 142 -4.88 -19.23 -24.04
CA LEU A 142 -3.46 -19.43 -24.38
C LEU A 142 -2.59 -20.11 -23.30
N GLY A 143 -2.53 -21.44 -23.38
CA GLY A 143 -1.28 -22.20 -23.57
C GLY A 143 0.01 -21.83 -22.82
N LEU A 144 -0.05 -21.24 -21.63
CA LEU A 144 1.15 -21.04 -20.81
C LEU A 144 1.57 -22.35 -20.12
N PRO A 145 2.88 -22.59 -19.96
CA PRO A 145 3.39 -23.82 -19.36
C PRO A 145 2.86 -23.97 -17.93
N ARG A 146 2.41 -25.19 -17.64
CA ARG A 146 2.07 -25.62 -16.28
C ARG A 146 3.37 -25.72 -15.46
N CYS A 147 3.37 -25.10 -14.28
CA CYS A 147 4.20 -25.58 -13.18
C CYS A 147 3.60 -26.85 -12.60
#